data_AF-A0A8T3SCC2-F1
#
_entry.id   AF-A0A8T3SCC2-F1
#
_cell.length_a   1.000
_cell.length_b   1.000
_cell.length_c   1.000
_cell.angle_alpha   90.00
_cell.angle_beta   90.00
_cell.angle_gamma   90.00
#
_symmetry.space_group_name_H-M   'P 1'
#
loop_
_entity.id
_entity.type
_entity.pdbx_description
1 polymer ?
#
loop_
_entity_poly.entity_id
_entity_poly.type
_entity_poly.pdbx_seq_one_letter_code
_entity_poly.pdbx_strand_id
1 'polypeptide(L)' 'MAEGHVIVIGGAEDKVRERLILSRFVALAGGPDARIAVISSASSLGPLAGEMYRRVFTELGA' A
#
# COMPACT_ATOMS: atom_id res chain seq x y z
N MET A 1 -8.74 -22.79 -2.98
CA MET A 1 -8.47 -21.40 -3.36
C MET A 1 -8.06 -20.69 -2.08
N ALA A 2 -6.92 -20.01 -2.04
CA ALA A 2 -6.58 -19.21 -0.87
C ALA A 2 -7.39 -17.91 -0.95
N GLU A 3 -8.22 -17.65 0.05
CA GLU A 3 -8.99 -16.41 0.17
C GLU A 3 -8.03 -15.28 0.59
N GLY A 4 -7.98 -14.21 -0.20
CA GLY A 4 -7.15 -13.04 0.07
C GLY A 4 -7.89 -11.98 0.87
N HIS A 5 -7.16 -11.17 1.64
CA HIS A 5 -7.75 -10.05 2.37
C HIS A 5 -8.15 -8.91 1.41
N VAL A 6 -9.32 -8.32 1.63
CA VAL A 6 -9.77 -7.10 0.95
C VAL A 6 -9.86 -5.98 1.99
N ILE A 7 -9.25 -4.83 1.69
CA ILE A 7 -9.30 -3.63 2.52
C ILE A 7 -9.84 -2.48 1.68
N VAL A 8 -10.98 -1.91 2.08
CA VAL A 8 -11.55 -0.73 1.44
C VAL A 8 -11.12 0.51 2.23
N ILE A 9 -10.42 1.43 1.58
CA ILE A 9 -9.91 2.67 2.19
C ILE A 9 -10.64 3.84 1.53
N GLY A 10 -11.34 4.66 2.33
CA GLY A 10 -12.15 5.78 1.85
C GLY A 10 -11.35 6.98 1.30
N GLY A 11 -10.03 6.86 1.17
CA GLY A 11 -9.12 7.93 0.78
C GLY A 11 -8.58 8.74 1.96
N ALA A 12 -7.65 9.66 1.66
CA ALA A 12 -6.95 10.54 2.61
C ALA A 12 -6.27 9.79 3.77
N GLU A 13 -5.89 8.54 3.56
CA GLU A 13 -5.14 7.76 4.54
C GLU A 13 -3.76 8.37 4.78
N ASP A 14 -3.30 8.27 6.03
CA ASP A 14 -2.02 8.81 6.45
C ASP A 14 -0.87 8.07 5.77
N LYS A 15 -0.03 8.82 5.08
CA LYS A 15 1.15 8.34 4.34
C LYS A 15 2.46 8.83 4.97
N VAL A 16 2.40 9.56 6.09
CA VAL A 16 3.56 10.27 6.65
C VAL A 16 3.84 9.82 8.08
N ARG A 17 2.84 9.85 8.97
CA ARG A 17 3.06 9.58 10.39
C ARG A 17 2.91 8.10 10.69
N GLU A 18 1.77 7.72 11.25
CA GLU A 18 1.54 6.40 11.84
C GLU A 18 1.22 5.36 10.78
N ARG A 19 0.63 5.77 9.64
CA ARG A 19 0.37 4.92 8.47
C ARG A 19 -0.37 3.61 8.82
N LEU A 20 -1.18 3.62 9.89
CA LEU A 20 -1.73 2.41 10.52
C LEU A 20 -2.39 1.44 9.54
N ILE A 21 -3.21 1.96 8.62
CA ILE A 21 -3.91 1.12 7.65
C ILE A 21 -2.97 0.55 6.57
N LEU A 22 -1.95 1.29 6.17
CA LEU A 22 -0.94 0.85 5.21
C LEU A 22 0.01 -0.16 5.83
N SER A 23 0.39 0.02 7.10
CA SER A 23 1.15 -0.96 7.88
C SER A 23 0.36 -2.27 8.03
N ARG A 24 -0.95 -2.19 8.28
CA ARG A 24 -1.82 -3.37 8.32
C ARG A 24 -1.92 -4.05 6.95
N PHE A 25 -2.00 -3.29 5.86
CA PHE A 25 -1.98 -3.84 4.50
C PHE A 25 -0.68 -4.63 4.25
N VAL A 26 0.49 -4.05 4.57
CA VAL A 26 1.80 -4.74 4.40
C VAL A 26 1.86 -6.03 5.23
N ALA A 27 1.41 -6.00 6.48
CA ALA A 27 1.38 -7.20 7.32
C ALA A 27 0.50 -8.32 6.72
N LEU A 28 -0.65 -7.98 6.16
CA LEU A 28 -1.55 -8.94 5.51
C LEU A 28 -1.05 -9.41 4.13
N ALA A 29 -0.19 -8.61 3.48
CA ALA A 29 0.41 -8.93 2.19
C ALA A 29 1.65 -9.85 2.29
N GLY A 30 2.09 -10.19 3.51
CA GLY A 30 3.26 -11.04 3.76
C GLY A 30 4.40 -10.38 4.53
N GLY A 31 4.24 -9.11 4.95
CA GLY A 31 5.29 -8.39 5.69
C GLY A 31 6.58 -8.30 4.86
N PRO A 32 7.74 -8.70 5.41
CA PRO A 32 9.03 -8.70 4.70
C PRO A 32 9.09 -9.54 3.43
N ASP A 33 8.19 -10.52 3.28
CA ASP A 33 8.12 -11.38 2.08
C ASP A 33 7.05 -10.89 1.09
N ALA A 34 6.47 -9.70 1.33
CA ALA A 34 5.38 -9.18 0.52
C ALA A 34 5.84 -8.88 -0.92
N ARG A 35 4.99 -9.22 -1.88
CA ARG A 35 5.17 -8.85 -3.30
C ARG A 35 4.03 -7.93 -3.70
N ILE A 36 4.27 -6.62 -3.60
CA ILE A 36 3.22 -5.60 -3.76
C ILE A 36 3.31 -4.97 -5.15
N ALA A 37 2.18 -4.93 -5.85
CA ALA A 37 2.00 -4.14 -7.06
C ALA A 37 1.11 -2.92 -6.78
N VAL A 38 1.51 -1.75 -7.28
CA VAL A 38 0.73 -0.51 -7.18
C VAL A 38 0.13 -0.18 -8.54
N ILE A 39 -1.19 -0.07 -8.61
CA ILE A 39 -1.93 0.29 -9.83
C ILE A 39 -2.52 1.68 -9.63
N SER A 40 -1.88 2.70 -10.19
CA SER A 40 -2.22 4.12 -9.98
C SER A 40 -3.02 4.74 -11.14
N SER A 41 -3.69 3.93 -11.95
CA SER A 41 -4.43 4.37 -13.16
C SER A 41 -5.58 5.34 -12.89
N ALA A 42 -6.11 5.40 -11.66
CA ALA A 42 -7.15 6.35 -11.27
C ALA A 42 -6.64 7.78 -11.08
N SER A 43 -5.31 7.98 -10.97
CA SER A 43 -4.70 9.30 -10.76
C SER A 43 -4.26 9.91 -12.08
N SER A 44 -4.52 11.21 -12.27
CA SER A 44 -3.94 12.01 -13.36
C SER A 44 -2.42 12.19 -13.21
N LEU A 45 -1.88 11.94 -12.01
CA LEU A 45 -0.46 11.91 -11.68
C LEU A 45 0.00 10.48 -11.36
N GLY A 46 -0.45 9.50 -12.15
CA GLY A 46 -0.22 8.07 -11.95
C GLY A 46 1.23 7.70 -11.57
N PRO A 47 2.27 8.14 -12.31
CA PRO A 47 3.66 7.81 -11.98
C PRO A 47 4.10 8.31 -10.60
N LEU A 48 3.72 9.53 -10.23
CA LEU A 48 4.05 10.10 -8.91
C LEU A 48 3.31 9.39 -7.78
N ALA A 49 2.03 9.08 -7.97
CA ALA A 49 1.26 8.32 -7.00
C ALA A 49 1.83 6.91 -6.80
N GLY A 50 2.21 6.24 -7.89
CA GLY A 50 2.85 4.93 -7.85
C GLY A 50 4.15 4.94 -7.06
N GLU A 51 5.02 5.90 -7.36
CA GLU A 51 6.30 6.07 -6.66
C GLU A 51 6.12 6.38 -5.16
N MET A 52 5.14 7.21 -4.81
CA MET A 52 4.79 7.50 -3.42
C MET A 52 4.43 6.23 -2.64
N TYR A 53 3.51 5.40 -3.15
CA TYR A 53 3.14 4.16 -2.48
C TYR A 53 4.28 3.16 -2.45
N ARG A 54 5.07 3.06 -3.53
CA ARG A 54 6.26 2.20 -3.57
C ARG A 54 7.21 2.56 -2.43
N ARG A 55 7.52 3.85 -2.26
CA ARG A 55 8.36 4.34 -1.17
C ARG A 55 7.75 4.02 0.20
N VAL A 56 6.46 4.31 0.40
CA VAL A 56 5.78 4.06 1.67
C VAL A 56 5.83 2.57 2.04
N PHE A 57 5.56 1.66 1.11
CA PHE A 57 5.59 0.22 1.41
C PHE A 57 7.00 -0.29 1.69
N THR A 58 8.01 0.18 0.95
CA THR A 58 9.42 -0.15 1.26
C THR A 58 9.83 0.37 2.64
N GLU A 59 9.42 1.58 3.02
CA GLU A 59 9.69 2.12 4.38
C GLU A 59 8.97 1.33 5.48
N LEU A 60 7.83 0.70 5.16
CA LEU A 60 7.07 -0.16 6.08
C LEU A 60 7.60 -1.60 6.14
N GLY A 61 8.68 -1.92 5.41
CA GLY A 61 9.34 -3.22 5.47
C GLY A 61 8.70 -4.29 4.58
N ALA A 62 8.02 -3.90 3.51
CA ALA A 62 7.65 -4.78 2.41
C ALA A 62 8.81 -4.97 1.41
#